data_AF-A0A4P6BL03-F1
#
_entry.id   AF-A0A4P6BL03-F1
#
_cell.length_a   1.000
_cell.length_b   1.000
_cell.length_c   1.000
_cell.angle_alpha   90.00
_cell.angle_beta   90.00
_cell.angle_gamma   90.00
#
_symmetry.space_group_name_H-M   'P 1'
#
loop_
_entity.id
_entity.type
_entity.pdbx_description
1 polymer ?
#
loop_
_entity_poly.entity_id
_entity_poly.type
_entity_poly.pdbx_seq_one_letter_code
_entity_poly.pdbx_strand_id
1 'polypeptide(L)' 'MWHEELFRENTYALIVAVAGDGTKIYRPVNDKSLRGTVEEILKKHPDARFRLFSHDYDWSVFKGLVPRERVY' A
#
# COMPACT_ATOMS: atom_id res chain seq x y z
N MET A 1 -5.37 -14.54 -11.77
CA MET A 1 -6.65 -13.98 -11.25
C MET A 1 -6.42 -12.74 -10.36
N TRP A 2 -5.41 -11.91 -10.61
CA TRP A 2 -5.18 -10.63 -9.90
C TRP A 2 -5.80 -9.43 -10.62
N HIS A 3 -6.13 -9.60 -11.91
CA HIS A 3 -6.66 -8.52 -12.73
C HIS A 3 -8.11 -8.16 -12.36
N GLU A 4 -8.94 -9.11 -11.92
CA GLU A 4 -10.38 -8.85 -11.71
C GLU A 4 -10.71 -8.04 -10.45
N GLU A 5 -9.86 -8.03 -9.41
CA GLU A 5 -10.12 -7.22 -8.20
C GLU A 5 -9.73 -5.75 -8.34
N LEU A 6 -8.85 -5.41 -9.29
CA LEU A 6 -8.45 -4.04 -9.59
C LEU A 6 -9.55 -3.24 -10.31
N PHE A 7 -10.53 -3.90 -10.93
CA PHE A 7 -11.60 -3.28 -11.70
C PHE A 7 -12.94 -3.14 -10.95
N ARG A 8 -12.94 -3.18 -9.61
CA ARG A 8 -14.09 -2.64 -8.88
C ARG A 8 -14.07 -1.12 -9.04
N GLU A 9 -15.21 -0.53 -9.39
CA GLU A 9 -15.41 0.89 -9.82
C GLU A 9 -14.83 1.99 -8.90
N ASN A 10 -14.24 1.63 -7.75
CA ASN A 10 -13.66 2.55 -6.78
C ASN A 10 -12.20 2.24 -6.41
N THR A 11 -11.52 1.30 -7.05
CA THR A 11 -10.10 1.01 -6.77
C THR A 11 -9.21 2.01 -7.49
N TYR A 12 -8.55 2.88 -6.73
CA TYR A 12 -7.63 3.92 -7.23
C TYR A 12 -6.18 3.40 -7.31
N ALA A 13 -5.78 2.55 -6.36
CA ALA A 13 -4.42 2.07 -6.24
C ALA A 13 -4.32 0.67 -5.64
N LEU A 14 -3.16 0.05 -5.78
CA LEU A 14 -2.76 -1.17 -5.09
C LEU A 14 -1.58 -0.86 -4.17
N ILE A 15 -1.74 -1.11 -2.88
CA ILE A 15 -0.63 -1.17 -1.94
C ILE A 15 -0.07 -2.58 -1.95
N VAL A 16 1.25 -2.67 -2.11
CA VAL A 16 2.03 -3.87 -1.87
C VAL A 16 2.93 -3.62 -0.68
N ALA A 17 2.76 -4.40 0.37
CA ALA A 17 3.62 -4.37 1.55
C ALA A 17 4.39 -5.69 1.68
N VAL A 18 5.65 -5.60 2.09
CA VAL A 18 6.51 -6.76 2.37
C VAL A 18 6.96 -6.65 3.82
N ALA A 19 6.48 -7.56 4.65
CA ALA A 19 6.88 -7.63 6.06
C ALA A 19 8.33 -8.13 6.19
N GLY A 20 8.93 -7.95 7.38
CA GLY A 20 10.32 -8.33 7.64
C GLY A 20 10.60 -9.84 7.52
N ASP A 21 9.56 -10.67 7.66
CA ASP A 21 9.61 -12.13 7.45
C ASP A 21 9.47 -12.54 5.97
N GLY A 22 9.33 -11.58 5.06
CA GLY A 22 9.14 -11.80 3.62
C GLY A 22 7.68 -11.99 3.20
N THR A 23 6.72 -11.97 4.14
CA THR A 23 5.30 -12.07 3.82
C THR A 23 4.86 -10.88 2.96
N LYS A 24 4.24 -11.18 1.81
CA LYS A 24 3.71 -10.17 0.88
C LYS A 24 2.22 -9.95 1.10
N ILE A 25 1.84 -8.70 1.32
CA ILE A 25 0.46 -8.25 1.54
C ILE A 25 0.09 -7.35 0.38
N TYR A 26 -1.09 -7.60 -0.19
CA TYR A 26 -1.61 -6.80 -1.29
C TYR A 26 -3.00 -6.29 -0.94
N ARG A 27 -3.20 -4.99 -1.12
CA ARG A 27 -4.45 -4.31 -0.74
C ARG A 27 -4.85 -3.32 -1.84
N PRO A 28 -5.89 -3.62 -2.62
CA PRO A 28 -6.52 -2.59 -3.44
C PRO A 28 -7.16 -1.56 -2.49
N VAL A 29 -6.97 -0.29 -2.81
CA VAL A 29 -7.43 0.85 -2.00
C VAL A 29 -8.02 1.92 -2.89
N ASN A 30 -8.95 2.67 -2.31
CA ASN A 30 -9.37 3.95 -2.86
C ASN A 30 -8.58 5.08 -2.19
N ASP A 31 -8.69 6.30 -2.72
CA ASP A 31 -7.96 7.46 -2.19
C ASP A 31 -8.26 7.71 -0.69
N LYS A 32 -9.52 7.55 -0.28
CA LYS A 32 -9.96 7.75 1.12
C LYS A 32 -9.42 6.70 2.09
N SER A 33 -9.17 5.48 1.64
CA SER A 33 -8.78 4.35 2.49
C SER A 33 -7.27 4.08 2.52
N LEU A 34 -6.49 4.79 1.70
CA LEU A 34 -5.07 4.51 1.49
C LEU A 34 -4.29 4.63 2.81
N ARG A 35 -4.38 5.79 3.47
CA ARG A 35 -3.67 6.05 4.72
C ARG A 35 -4.01 5.03 5.81
N GLY A 36 -5.30 4.80 6.06
CA GLY A 36 -5.75 3.83 7.07
C GLY A 36 -5.25 2.42 6.78
N THR A 37 -5.21 2.02 5.51
CA THR A 37 -4.67 0.71 5.12
C THR A 37 -3.18 0.58 5.44
N VAL A 38 -2.39 1.63 5.17
CA VAL A 38 -0.95 1.64 5.52
C VAL A 38 -0.76 1.58 7.04
N GLU A 39 -1.52 2.36 7.81
CA GLU A 39 -1.47 2.37 9.27
C GLU A 39 -1.84 1.00 9.87
N GLU A 40 -2.87 0.33 9.34
CA GLU A 40 -3.26 -1.02 9.77
C GLU A 40 -2.17 -2.06 9.48
N ILE A 41 -1.51 -1.98 8.33
CA ILE A 41 -0.41 -2.88 7.98
C ILE A 41 0.77 -2.62 8.92
N LEU A 42 1.15 -1.36 9.15
CA LEU A 42 2.25 -0.99 10.06
C LEU A 42 2.00 -1.43 11.50
N LYS A 43 0.75 -1.39 11.97
CA LYS A 43 0.38 -1.86 13.31
C LYS A 43 0.69 -3.36 13.51
N LYS A 44 0.55 -4.16 12.45
CA LYS A 44 0.82 -5.61 12.48
C LYS A 44 2.25 -5.96 12.05
N HIS A 45 2.82 -5.16 11.16
CA HIS A 45 4.13 -5.36 10.54
C HIS A 45 4.90 -4.02 10.56
N PRO A 46 5.45 -3.63 11.72
CA PRO A 46 6.06 -2.31 11.90
C PRO A 46 7.25 -2.06 10.99
N ASP A 47 7.95 -3.12 10.54
CA ASP A 47 9.11 -3.06 9.64
C ASP A 47 8.75 -3.25 8.17
N ALA A 48 7.47 -3.26 7.82
CA ALA A 48 7.04 -3.48 6.46
C ALA A 48 7.61 -2.41 5.51
N ARG A 49 7.96 -2.87 4.30
CA ARG A 49 8.33 -2.04 3.16
C ARG A 49 7.15 -1.93 2.21
N PHE A 50 6.93 -0.77 1.63
CA PHE A 50 5.73 -0.46 0.86
C PHE A 50 6.06 -0.07 -0.57
N ARG A 51 5.17 -0.44 -1.48
CA ARG A 51 5.12 0.05 -2.85
C ARG A 51 3.67 0.36 -3.18
N LEU A 52 3.43 1.51 -3.78
CA LEU A 52 2.11 1.88 -4.31
C LEU A 52 2.13 1.68 -5.83
N PHE A 53 1.06 1.12 -6.36
CA PHE A 53 0.79 1.13 -7.79
C PHE A 53 -0.52 1.89 -7.98
N SER A 54 -0.44 3.13 -8.42
CA SER A 54 -1.61 3.95 -8.78
C SER A 54 -1.38 4.56 -10.15
N HIS A 55 -2.46 5.02 -10.79
CA HIS A 55 -2.37 5.77 -12.05
C HIS A 55 -1.52 7.04 -11.89
N ASP A 56 -1.71 7.77 -10.78
CA ASP A 56 -1.04 9.03 -10.49
C ASP A 56 0.01 8.87 -9.38
N TYR A 57 0.92 7.91 -9.51
CA TYR A 57 1.90 7.57 -8.46
C TYR A 57 2.57 8.81 -7.84
N ASP A 58 2.20 9.12 -6.59
CA ASP A 58 2.85 10.13 -5.78
C ASP A 58 3.27 9.53 -4.43
N TRP A 59 4.58 9.51 -4.21
CA TRP A 59 5.18 9.03 -2.95
C TRP A 59 4.75 9.89 -1.75
N SER A 60 4.28 11.12 -1.98
CA SER A 60 3.81 12.04 -0.95
C SER A 60 2.71 11.42 -0.07
N VAL A 61 1.98 10.46 -0.62
CA VAL A 61 0.98 9.64 0.06
C VAL A 61 1.56 8.88 1.27
N PHE A 62 2.83 8.47 1.22
CA PHE A 62 3.52 7.80 2.32
C PHE A 62 4.23 8.77 3.28
N LYS A 63 4.28 10.07 2.94
CA LYS A 63 5.03 11.07 3.70
C LYS A 63 4.48 11.18 5.13
N GLY A 64 5.35 10.99 6.11
CA GLY A 64 4.98 10.99 7.54
C GLY A 64 4.29 9.71 8.02
N LEU A 65 4.15 8.69 7.17
CA LEU A 65 3.64 7.36 7.53
C LEU A 65 4.74 6.30 7.45
N VAL A 66 5.47 6.30 6.34
CA VAL A 66 6.52 5.34 6.04
C VAL A 66 7.80 6.13 5.75
N PRO A 67 8.91 5.88 6.47
CA PRO A 67 10.22 6.42 6.13
C PRO A 67 10.59 6.10 4.68
N ARG A 68 11.24 7.05 3.99
CA ARG A 68 11.45 6.99 2.54
C ARG A 68 12.21 5.73 2.11
N GLU A 69 13.16 5.28 2.92
CA GLU A 69 13.96 4.07 2.72
C GLU A 69 13.16 2.77 2.71
N ARG A 70 11.94 2.79 3.27
CA ARG A 70 11.00 1.65 3.26
C ARG A 70 10.00 1.71 2.11
N VAL A 71 10.05 2.75 1.27
CA VAL A 71 9.23 2.85 0.05
C VAL A 71 10.08 2.47 -1.18
N TYR A 72 9.63 1.51 -2.00
CA TYR A 72 10.37 1.00 -3.15
C TYR A 72 9.50 0.84 -4.41
#